data_AF-A0AAD0NIR1-F1
#
_entry.id   AF-A0AAD0NIR1-F1
#
_cell.length_a   1.000
_cell.length_b   1.000
_cell.length_c   1.000
_cell.angle_alpha   90.00
_cell.angle_beta   90.00
_cell.angle_gamma   90.00
#
_symmetry.space_group_name_H-M   'P 1'
#
loop_
_entity.id
_entity.type
_entity.pdbx_description
1 polymer ?
#
loop_
_entity_poly.entity_id
_entity_poly.type
_entity_poly.pdbx_seq_one_letter_code
_entity_poly.pdbx_strand_id
1 'polypeptide(L)'
;MTPDDYHASCSRLLQDYLHTASPEQRHIYVARRNYDDSPDVLAWLAEQHDLDRATALLMHASLGAGRFAQYAGVSEVPGHEQAAYALARRIEQRCLDGFYADHGLDFDPFAEAVDDAYDDGLPLPIAQQLHDLAAAFEPERGPALGDATAGEVDIWAEVVPPALSPVATASDPGWPLLASFLQHATPQQRHQLMLFADTHTLSDALQWLLEQPSLAASSALALYWNLGAAWYVPFATVDDVPASHRHTAAVLRGIEQRLAGGGYADQGLGFDLAQNRPRFPARWPGRPVLRAIPEAMWLPRDGQIVQESDEVDFISGLPEEVAGALAQARG
;
A
#
# COMPACT_ATOMS: atom_id res chain seq x y z
N MET A 1 11.29 -17.54 5.74
CA MET A 1 11.54 -17.74 4.29
C MET A 1 12.33 -16.55 3.80
N THR A 2 13.37 -16.72 2.97
CA THR A 2 14.10 -15.56 2.41
C THR A 2 13.32 -14.95 1.23
N PRO A 3 13.60 -13.70 0.81
CA PRO A 3 12.95 -13.11 -0.38
C PRO A 3 13.15 -13.97 -1.63
N ASP A 4 14.35 -14.50 -1.83
CA ASP A 4 14.66 -15.38 -2.96
C ASP A 4 13.87 -16.69 -2.89
N ASP A 5 13.76 -17.30 -1.70
CA ASP A 5 12.96 -18.52 -1.50
C ASP A 5 11.47 -18.29 -1.76
N TYR A 6 10.95 -17.12 -1.35
CA TYR A 6 9.57 -16.72 -1.57
C TYR A 6 9.29 -16.54 -3.06
N HIS A 7 10.11 -15.74 -3.76
CA HIS A 7 9.96 -15.51 -5.20
C HIS A 7 10.07 -16.81 -5.99
N ALA A 8 11.01 -17.68 -5.62
CA ALA A 8 11.18 -19.00 -6.24
C ALA A 8 9.98 -19.93 -5.97
N SER A 9 9.36 -19.85 -4.79
CA SER A 9 8.19 -20.65 -4.45
C SER A 9 6.94 -20.19 -5.19
N CYS A 10 6.70 -18.88 -5.27
CA CYS A 10 5.62 -18.30 -6.06
C CYS A 10 5.78 -18.63 -7.55
N SER A 11 6.98 -18.43 -8.09
CA SER A 11 7.28 -18.75 -9.49
C SER A 11 7.03 -20.23 -9.81
N ARG A 12 7.45 -21.14 -8.92
CA ARG A 12 7.24 -22.58 -9.10
C ARG A 12 5.76 -22.94 -9.05
N LEU A 13 5.02 -22.43 -8.07
CA LEU A 13 3.57 -22.67 -7.96
C LEU A 13 2.83 -22.24 -9.23
N LEU A 14 3.15 -21.06 -9.73
CA LEU A 14 2.55 -20.51 -10.95
C LEU A 14 2.91 -21.33 -12.19
N GLN A 15 4.17 -21.70 -12.35
CA GLN A 15 4.61 -22.54 -13.48
C GLN A 15 3.97 -23.93 -13.43
N ASP A 16 3.89 -24.57 -12.25
CA ASP A 16 3.25 -25.88 -12.07
C ASP A 16 1.76 -25.82 -12.46
N TYR A 17 1.05 -24.78 -12.03
CA TYR A 17 -0.34 -24.54 -12.44
C TYR A 17 -0.45 -24.35 -13.95
N LEU A 18 0.28 -23.37 -14.51
CA LEU A 18 0.19 -23.01 -15.93
C LEU A 18 0.62 -24.16 -16.85
N HIS A 19 1.53 -25.02 -16.42
CA HIS A 19 1.94 -26.19 -17.18
C HIS A 19 0.76 -27.13 -17.46
N THR A 20 -0.16 -27.28 -16.51
CA THR A 20 -1.34 -28.17 -16.64
C THR A 20 -2.63 -27.44 -17.02
N ALA A 21 -2.62 -26.10 -17.00
CA ALA A 21 -3.76 -25.26 -17.33
C ALA A 21 -4.17 -25.39 -18.80
N SER A 22 -5.47 -25.26 -19.07
CA SER A 22 -6.01 -25.19 -20.44
C SER A 22 -5.58 -23.90 -21.15
N PRO A 23 -5.66 -23.83 -22.50
CA PRO A 23 -5.42 -22.59 -23.23
C PRO A 23 -6.24 -21.41 -22.69
N GLU A 24 -7.52 -21.60 -22.38
CA GLU A 24 -8.41 -20.58 -21.83
C GLU A 24 -7.94 -20.10 -20.46
N GLN A 25 -7.49 -21.01 -19.59
CA GLN A 25 -6.98 -20.67 -18.27
C GLN A 25 -5.68 -19.88 -18.34
N ARG A 26 -4.78 -20.24 -19.26
CA ARG A 26 -3.57 -19.44 -19.53
C ARG A 26 -3.92 -18.07 -20.09
N HIS A 27 -4.96 -17.98 -20.92
CA HIS A 27 -5.46 -16.71 -21.47
C HIS A 27 -6.00 -15.80 -20.36
N ILE A 28 -6.84 -16.33 -19.47
CA ILE A 28 -7.38 -15.59 -18.30
C ILE A 28 -6.25 -15.10 -17.40
N TYR A 29 -5.25 -15.95 -17.15
CA TYR A 29 -4.06 -15.56 -16.39
C TYR A 29 -3.39 -14.34 -17.03
N VAL A 30 -3.05 -14.42 -18.32
CA VAL A 30 -2.38 -13.32 -19.04
C VAL A 30 -3.23 -12.05 -19.12
N ALA A 31 -4.57 -12.19 -19.19
CA ALA A 31 -5.50 -11.07 -19.27
C ALA A 31 -5.60 -10.25 -17.99
N ARG A 32 -5.51 -10.90 -16.83
CA ARG A 32 -5.84 -10.27 -15.54
C ARG A 32 -4.65 -10.07 -14.61
N ARG A 33 -3.60 -10.86 -14.80
CA ARG A 33 -2.43 -10.85 -13.93
C ARG A 33 -1.77 -9.47 -13.92
N ASN A 34 -1.35 -9.00 -12.75
CA ASN A 34 -0.39 -7.91 -12.65
C ASN A 34 1.01 -8.35 -13.12
N TYR A 35 1.55 -7.67 -14.14
CA TYR A 35 2.79 -8.09 -14.83
C TYR A 35 4.04 -7.85 -13.97
N ASP A 36 3.99 -6.88 -13.05
CA ASP A 36 5.10 -6.57 -12.15
C ASP A 36 5.34 -7.69 -11.11
N ASP A 37 4.31 -8.47 -10.80
CA ASP A 37 4.36 -9.52 -9.77
C ASP A 37 5.00 -10.82 -10.26
N SER A 38 5.18 -11.00 -11.57
CA SER A 38 5.61 -12.30 -12.12
C SER A 38 6.38 -12.25 -13.46
N PRO A 39 7.38 -11.36 -13.62
CA PRO A 39 8.10 -11.21 -14.90
C PRO A 39 8.77 -12.51 -15.38
N ASP A 40 9.32 -13.32 -14.47
CA ASP A 40 9.97 -14.59 -14.81
C ASP A 40 8.97 -15.65 -15.32
N VAL A 41 7.75 -15.67 -14.76
CA VAL A 41 6.70 -16.61 -15.18
C VAL A 41 6.16 -16.22 -16.56
N LEU A 42 5.99 -14.93 -16.83
CA LEU A 42 5.60 -14.44 -18.16
C LEU A 42 6.67 -14.75 -19.20
N ALA A 43 7.95 -14.55 -18.86
CA ALA A 43 9.06 -14.94 -19.73
C ALA A 43 9.06 -16.44 -20.01
N TRP A 44 8.86 -17.28 -18.99
CA TRP A 44 8.72 -18.73 -19.16
C TRP A 44 7.52 -19.10 -20.05
N LEU A 45 6.37 -18.45 -19.85
CA LEU A 45 5.15 -18.74 -20.61
C LEU A 45 5.33 -18.40 -22.10
N ALA A 46 6.04 -17.31 -22.42
CA ALA A 46 6.37 -16.94 -23.80
C ALA A 46 7.30 -17.95 -24.51
N GLU A 47 8.01 -18.82 -23.77
CA GLU A 47 8.84 -19.89 -24.34
C GLU A 47 8.03 -21.15 -24.69
N GLN A 48 6.76 -21.23 -24.30
CA GLN A 48 5.92 -22.41 -24.52
C GLN A 48 5.35 -22.42 -25.95
N HIS A 49 5.80 -23.36 -26.78
CA HIS A 49 5.31 -23.51 -28.16
C HIS A 49 3.82 -23.87 -28.26
N ASP A 50 3.28 -24.51 -27.22
CA ASP A 50 1.87 -24.86 -27.10
C ASP A 50 1.01 -23.72 -26.55
N LEU A 51 1.60 -22.55 -26.23
CA LEU A 51 0.84 -21.35 -25.90
C LEU A 51 -0.01 -20.92 -27.11
N ASP A 52 -1.24 -20.50 -26.84
CA ASP A 52 -2.12 -19.97 -27.87
C ASP A 52 -1.61 -18.61 -28.40
N ARG A 53 -1.67 -18.42 -29.72
CA ARG A 53 -1.23 -17.20 -30.40
C ARG A 53 -1.99 -15.96 -29.94
N ALA A 54 -3.30 -16.03 -29.71
CA ALA A 54 -4.09 -14.93 -29.19
C ALA A 54 -3.65 -14.55 -27.77
N THR A 55 -3.32 -15.55 -26.94
CA THR A 55 -2.74 -15.32 -25.61
C THR A 55 -1.36 -14.66 -25.68
N ALA A 56 -0.50 -15.05 -26.62
CA ALA A 56 0.78 -14.40 -26.82
C ALA A 56 0.62 -12.94 -27.28
N LEU A 57 -0.33 -12.66 -28.18
CA LEU A 57 -0.63 -11.29 -28.62
C LEU A 57 -1.18 -10.42 -27.49
N LEU A 58 -2.01 -10.99 -26.62
CA LEU A 58 -2.48 -10.33 -25.40
C LEU A 58 -1.31 -9.95 -24.49
N MET A 59 -0.43 -10.90 -24.21
CA MET A 59 0.77 -10.64 -23.40
C MET A 59 1.64 -9.53 -24.01
N HIS A 60 1.85 -9.56 -25.32
CA HIS A 60 2.58 -8.53 -26.05
C HIS A 60 1.92 -7.14 -25.90
N ALA A 61 0.60 -7.06 -26.03
CA ALA A 61 -0.13 -5.80 -25.84
C ALA A 61 -0.03 -5.30 -24.39
N SER A 62 -0.26 -6.17 -23.41
CA SER A 62 -0.23 -5.85 -21.97
C SER A 62 1.16 -5.44 -21.47
N LEU A 63 2.23 -5.96 -22.07
CA LEU A 63 3.60 -5.49 -21.82
C LEU A 63 3.85 -4.05 -22.32
N GLY A 64 2.89 -3.43 -23.01
CA GLY A 64 3.00 -2.06 -23.49
C GLY A 64 3.70 -1.94 -24.84
N ALA A 65 3.60 -2.95 -25.71
CA ALA A 65 4.24 -2.92 -27.03
C ALA A 65 3.93 -1.67 -27.86
N GLY A 66 2.69 -1.15 -27.77
CA GLY A 66 2.31 0.10 -28.45
C GLY A 66 3.14 1.29 -28.00
N ARG A 67 3.48 1.37 -26.70
CA ARG A 67 4.39 2.39 -26.15
C ARG A 67 5.82 2.13 -26.58
N PHE A 68 6.26 0.87 -26.55
CA PHE A 68 7.63 0.50 -26.91
C PHE A 68 7.98 0.71 -28.39
N ALA A 69 6.98 0.77 -29.27
CA ALA A 69 7.17 1.04 -30.70
C ALA A 69 7.87 2.39 -30.99
N GLN A 70 7.91 3.31 -30.03
CA GLN A 70 8.62 4.59 -30.16
C GLN A 70 10.14 4.47 -30.09
N TYR A 71 10.67 3.38 -29.51
CA TYR A 71 12.10 3.18 -29.31
C TYR A 71 12.71 2.40 -30.49
N ALA A 72 13.82 2.91 -31.02
CA ALA A 72 14.55 2.24 -32.11
C ALA A 72 15.33 1.01 -31.61
N GLY A 73 15.66 0.95 -30.32
CA GLY A 73 16.34 -0.18 -29.71
C GLY A 73 16.43 -0.08 -28.19
N VAL A 74 16.86 -1.17 -27.54
CA VAL A 74 16.89 -1.32 -26.08
C VAL A 74 17.69 -0.23 -25.34
N SER A 75 18.70 0.38 -26.00
CA SER A 75 19.50 1.45 -25.41
C SER A 75 18.74 2.75 -25.15
N GLU A 76 17.59 2.94 -25.79
CA GLU A 76 16.74 4.12 -25.64
C GLU A 76 15.63 3.90 -24.58
N VAL A 77 15.49 2.66 -24.10
CA VAL A 77 14.47 2.27 -23.13
C VAL A 77 14.99 2.50 -21.71
N PRO A 78 14.20 3.12 -20.80
CA PRO A 78 14.53 3.24 -19.39
C PRO A 78 14.93 1.89 -18.79
N GLY A 79 15.99 1.87 -17.97
CA GLY A 79 16.61 0.62 -17.49
C GLY A 79 15.63 -0.37 -16.86
N HIS A 80 14.65 0.12 -16.08
CA HIS A 80 13.65 -0.71 -15.42
C HIS A 80 12.64 -1.37 -16.39
N GLU A 81 12.52 -0.88 -17.63
CA GLU A 81 11.56 -1.39 -18.62
C GLU A 81 12.22 -2.25 -19.70
N GLN A 82 13.55 -2.34 -19.71
CA GLN A 82 14.31 -3.06 -20.76
C GLN A 82 13.96 -4.55 -20.82
N ALA A 83 13.65 -5.18 -19.69
CA ALA A 83 13.23 -6.58 -19.63
C ALA A 83 11.87 -6.79 -20.29
N ALA A 84 10.89 -5.94 -19.96
CA ALA A 84 9.56 -5.96 -20.58
C ALA A 84 9.64 -5.69 -22.09
N TYR A 85 10.46 -4.72 -22.50
CA TYR A 85 10.74 -4.44 -23.91
C TYR A 85 11.29 -5.68 -24.64
N ALA A 86 12.32 -6.32 -24.07
CA ALA A 86 12.94 -7.50 -24.68
C ALA A 86 11.96 -8.66 -24.80
N LEU A 87 11.10 -8.88 -23.80
CA LEU A 87 10.06 -9.90 -23.84
C LEU A 87 9.01 -9.59 -24.92
N ALA A 88 8.51 -8.36 -24.98
CA ALA A 88 7.56 -7.94 -26.02
C ALA A 88 8.13 -8.18 -27.43
N ARG A 89 9.35 -7.72 -27.70
CA ARG A 89 10.01 -7.93 -29.02
C ARG A 89 10.21 -9.41 -29.35
N ARG A 90 10.49 -10.24 -28.35
CA ARG A 90 10.61 -11.69 -28.53
C ARG A 90 9.26 -12.32 -28.91
N ILE A 91 8.19 -11.95 -28.22
CA ILE A 91 6.84 -12.44 -28.51
C ILE A 91 6.41 -12.01 -29.91
N GLU A 92 6.65 -10.75 -30.28
CA GLU A 92 6.37 -10.22 -31.62
C GLU A 92 7.06 -11.05 -32.71
N GLN A 93 8.36 -11.29 -32.57
CA GLN A 93 9.12 -12.09 -33.53
C GLN A 93 8.57 -13.52 -33.62
N ARG A 94 8.27 -14.17 -32.49
CA ARG A 94 7.66 -15.51 -32.45
C ARG A 94 6.29 -15.57 -33.12
N CYS A 95 5.46 -14.55 -32.94
CA CYS A 95 4.19 -14.43 -33.62
C CYS A 95 4.37 -14.33 -35.15
N LEU A 96 5.37 -13.59 -35.62
CA LEU A 96 5.70 -13.48 -37.05
C LEU A 96 6.27 -14.78 -37.62
N ASP A 97 7.04 -15.50 -36.82
CA ASP A 97 7.65 -16.78 -37.19
C ASP A 97 6.66 -17.96 -37.14
N GLY A 98 5.44 -17.75 -36.64
CA GLY A 98 4.43 -18.80 -36.48
C GLY A 98 4.77 -19.82 -35.39
N PHE A 99 5.46 -19.39 -34.33
CA PHE A 99 5.94 -20.25 -33.24
C PHE A 99 4.82 -20.78 -32.33
N TYR A 100 3.79 -19.98 -32.08
CA TYR A 100 2.71 -20.28 -31.14
C TYR A 100 1.59 -21.11 -31.79
N ALA A 101 0.95 -21.97 -30.99
CA ALA A 101 -0.18 -22.77 -31.41
C ALA A 101 -1.44 -21.93 -31.64
N ASP A 102 -2.39 -22.47 -32.40
CA ASP A 102 -3.73 -21.91 -32.57
C ASP A 102 -4.75 -22.88 -31.95
N HIS A 103 -5.26 -22.54 -30.77
CA HIS A 103 -6.30 -23.27 -30.05
C HIS A 103 -7.68 -22.64 -30.23
N GLY A 104 -7.82 -21.68 -31.17
CA GLY A 104 -9.09 -21.06 -31.49
C GLY A 104 -9.57 -20.00 -30.48
N LEU A 105 -8.67 -19.45 -29.68
CA LEU A 105 -8.97 -18.31 -28.81
C LEU A 105 -8.97 -17.01 -29.63
N ASP A 106 -9.80 -16.07 -29.20
CA ASP A 106 -9.80 -14.72 -29.75
C ASP A 106 -9.03 -13.76 -28.83
N PHE A 107 -8.60 -12.64 -29.38
CA PHE A 107 -7.91 -11.58 -28.66
C PHE A 107 -8.61 -10.25 -28.91
N ASP A 108 -9.23 -9.72 -27.86
CA ASP A 108 -9.66 -8.33 -27.80
C ASP A 108 -8.90 -7.63 -26.66
N PRO A 109 -7.97 -6.71 -26.94
CA PRO A 109 -7.21 -5.99 -25.92
C PRO A 109 -8.06 -5.08 -25.03
N PHE A 110 -9.35 -4.90 -25.34
CA PHE A 110 -10.28 -4.06 -24.60
C PHE A 110 -11.38 -4.84 -23.88
N ALA A 111 -11.42 -6.17 -24.05
CA ALA A 111 -12.42 -7.00 -23.37
C ALA A 111 -12.00 -7.25 -21.92
N GLU A 112 -12.87 -6.87 -20.98
CA GLU A 112 -12.69 -7.16 -19.56
C GLU A 112 -13.17 -8.60 -19.27
N ALA A 113 -12.26 -9.45 -18.80
CA ALA A 113 -12.59 -10.80 -18.37
C ALA A 113 -12.98 -10.79 -16.88
N VAL A 114 -14.26 -10.57 -16.57
CA VAL A 114 -14.77 -10.69 -15.20
C VAL A 114 -15.24 -12.13 -14.96
N ASP A 115 -14.56 -12.84 -14.07
CA ASP A 115 -14.95 -14.17 -13.61
C ASP A 115 -14.70 -14.25 -12.09
N ASP A 116 -15.75 -14.53 -11.33
CA ASP A 116 -15.76 -14.61 -9.87
C ASP A 116 -15.08 -15.87 -9.33
N ALA A 117 -14.79 -16.85 -10.19
CA ALA A 117 -13.97 -18.00 -9.88
C ALA A 117 -12.45 -17.71 -9.96
N TYR A 118 -12.05 -16.49 -10.33
CA TYR A 118 -10.66 -16.08 -10.48
C TYR A 118 -10.32 -14.80 -9.70
N ASP A 119 -9.16 -14.83 -9.04
CA ASP A 119 -8.52 -13.70 -8.38
C ASP A 119 -7.18 -13.43 -9.09
N ASP A 120 -6.97 -12.21 -9.60
CA ASP A 120 -5.78 -11.81 -10.35
C ASP A 120 -5.37 -12.80 -11.47
N GLY A 121 -6.37 -13.32 -12.20
CA GLY A 121 -6.17 -14.27 -13.31
C GLY A 121 -5.88 -15.71 -12.87
N LEU A 122 -5.94 -16.01 -11.57
CA LEU A 122 -5.73 -17.35 -11.03
C LEU A 122 -7.03 -17.92 -10.46
N PRO A 123 -7.29 -19.23 -10.63
CA PRO A 123 -8.37 -19.88 -9.91
C PRO A 123 -8.21 -19.66 -8.40
N LEU A 124 -9.32 -19.40 -7.69
CA LEU A 124 -9.29 -19.09 -6.24
C LEU A 124 -8.40 -20.05 -5.40
N PRO A 125 -8.38 -21.38 -5.63
CA PRO A 125 -7.51 -22.28 -4.85
C PRO A 125 -6.00 -22.07 -5.07
N ILE A 126 -5.60 -21.56 -6.24
CA ILE A 126 -4.20 -21.24 -6.55
C ILE A 126 -3.85 -19.85 -5.99
N ALA A 127 -4.74 -18.87 -6.17
CA ALA A 127 -4.59 -17.55 -5.57
C ALA A 127 -4.42 -17.65 -4.04
N GLN A 128 -5.24 -18.47 -3.37
CA GLN A 128 -5.12 -18.72 -1.93
C GLN A 128 -3.74 -19.26 -1.53
N GLN A 129 -3.14 -20.15 -2.31
CA GLN A 129 -1.81 -20.68 -2.02
C GLN A 129 -0.71 -19.60 -2.15
N LEU A 130 -0.85 -18.66 -3.09
CA LEU A 130 0.03 -17.49 -3.15
C LEU A 130 -0.16 -16.59 -1.92
N HIS A 131 -1.40 -16.35 -1.52
CA HIS A 131 -1.71 -15.59 -0.30
C HIS A 131 -1.11 -16.26 0.95
N ASP A 132 -1.16 -17.59 1.04
CA ASP A 132 -0.55 -18.35 2.12
C ASP A 132 0.99 -18.25 2.10
N LEU A 133 1.61 -18.29 0.92
CA LEU A 133 3.06 -18.05 0.77
C LEU A 133 3.43 -16.62 1.18
N ALA A 134 2.65 -15.62 0.79
CA ALA A 134 2.87 -14.23 1.18
C ALA A 134 2.75 -14.06 2.69
N ALA A 135 1.72 -14.66 3.31
CA ALA A 135 1.53 -14.66 4.76
C ALA A 135 2.66 -15.41 5.49
N ALA A 136 3.26 -16.45 4.89
CA ALA A 136 4.42 -17.13 5.45
C ALA A 136 5.74 -16.36 5.27
N PHE A 137 5.84 -15.56 4.20
CA PHE A 137 6.99 -14.70 3.91
C PHE A 137 7.03 -13.51 4.86
N GLU A 138 5.90 -12.80 4.94
CA GLU A 138 5.67 -11.61 5.74
C GLU A 138 4.47 -11.85 6.66
N PRO A 139 4.60 -12.66 7.73
CA PRO A 139 3.51 -12.89 8.69
C PRO A 139 3.09 -11.61 9.43
N GLU A 140 3.89 -10.55 9.28
CA GLU A 140 3.68 -9.23 9.83
C GLU A 140 2.89 -8.31 8.87
N ARG A 141 2.76 -8.68 7.60
CA ARG A 141 1.87 -8.02 6.64
C ARG A 141 0.46 -8.56 6.86
N GLY A 142 -0.51 -7.68 7.07
CA GLY A 142 -1.92 -8.10 7.18
C GLY A 142 -2.39 -8.72 5.86
N PRO A 143 -3.52 -9.46 5.84
CA PRO A 143 -4.10 -9.88 4.58
C PRO A 143 -4.37 -8.65 3.71
N ALA A 144 -4.19 -8.76 2.40
CA ALA A 144 -4.79 -7.81 1.47
C ALA A 144 -6.29 -7.77 1.81
N LEU A 145 -6.80 -6.59 2.20
CA LEU A 145 -8.22 -6.44 2.51
C LEU A 145 -8.97 -6.54 1.18
N GLY A 146 -9.37 -7.75 0.80
CA GLY A 146 -10.23 -7.94 -0.35
C GLY A 146 -11.56 -7.19 -0.17
N ASP A 147 -12.20 -6.82 -1.27
CA ASP A 147 -13.41 -5.99 -1.33
C ASP A 147 -14.50 -6.36 -0.32
N ALA A 148 -14.66 -7.65 -0.03
CA ALA A 148 -15.67 -8.15 0.92
C ALA A 148 -15.38 -7.82 2.39
N THR A 149 -14.12 -7.54 2.77
CA THR A 149 -13.71 -7.18 4.13
C THR A 149 -13.46 -5.68 4.28
N ALA A 150 -13.23 -4.98 3.16
CA ALA A 150 -12.90 -3.56 3.13
C ALA A 150 -14.11 -2.64 3.40
N GLY A 151 -15.32 -2.97 2.94
CA GLY A 151 -16.43 -2.00 3.01
C GLY A 151 -16.06 -0.68 2.28
N GLU A 152 -16.47 0.49 2.80
CA GLU A 152 -16.04 1.81 2.30
C GLU A 152 -14.59 2.19 2.70
N VAL A 153 -13.68 1.22 2.82
CA VAL A 153 -12.25 1.50 3.06
C VAL A 153 -11.52 1.32 1.74
N ASP A 154 -10.78 2.35 1.36
CA ASP A 154 -9.97 2.37 0.15
C ASP A 154 -8.95 1.21 0.19
N ILE A 155 -9.17 0.22 -0.67
CA ILE A 155 -8.35 -1.00 -0.83
C ILE A 155 -6.92 -0.71 -1.32
N TRP A 156 -6.65 0.54 -1.72
CA TRP A 156 -5.32 1.02 -2.13
C TRP A 156 -4.56 1.72 -1.00
N ALA A 157 -5.19 1.94 0.17
CA ALA A 157 -4.46 2.39 1.36
C ALA A 157 -3.55 1.25 1.82
N GLU A 158 -2.23 1.49 1.78
CA GLU A 158 -1.14 0.62 2.21
C GLU A 158 -1.56 -0.57 3.10
N VAL A 159 -1.28 -1.80 2.65
CA VAL A 159 -1.63 -3.09 3.32
C VAL A 159 -1.06 -3.21 4.75
N VAL A 160 -0.27 -2.23 5.20
CA VAL A 160 0.33 -2.15 6.53
C VAL A 160 0.13 -0.73 7.05
N PRO A 161 -0.33 -0.53 8.31
CA PRO A 161 -0.38 0.80 8.89
C PRO A 161 1.01 1.42 8.90
N PRO A 162 1.13 2.72 8.56
CA PRO A 162 2.42 3.32 8.36
C PRO A 162 3.26 3.32 9.63
N ALA A 163 4.57 3.25 9.47
CA ALA A 163 5.51 3.30 10.57
C ALA A 163 6.00 4.75 10.80
N LEU A 164 6.05 5.15 12.08
CA LEU A 164 6.85 6.30 12.46
C LEU A 164 8.31 5.86 12.59
N SER A 165 9.21 6.62 11.98
CA SER A 165 10.65 6.47 12.19
C SER A 165 11.04 7.15 13.51
N PRO A 166 11.96 6.57 14.31
CA PRO A 166 12.54 7.25 15.45
C PRO A 166 13.13 8.60 15.04
N VAL A 167 12.89 9.63 15.85
CA VAL A 167 13.28 11.02 15.55
C VAL A 167 14.73 11.12 15.11
N ALA A 168 14.95 11.64 13.89
CA ALA A 168 16.26 11.94 13.33
C ALA A 168 16.37 13.42 12.94
N THR A 169 15.72 14.30 13.70
CA THR A 169 15.63 15.76 13.46
C THR A 169 16.96 16.46 13.16
N ALA A 170 18.09 15.87 13.56
CA ALA A 170 19.42 16.39 13.26
C ALA A 170 19.83 16.28 11.77
N SER A 171 19.06 15.59 10.92
CA SER A 171 19.43 15.31 9.53
C SER A 171 18.40 15.72 8.47
N ASP A 172 17.20 16.19 8.85
CA ASP A 172 16.20 16.67 7.88
C ASP A 172 16.45 18.15 7.52
N PRO A 173 16.88 18.46 6.29
CA PRO A 173 17.08 19.85 5.85
C PRO A 173 15.76 20.66 5.83
N GLY A 174 14.62 19.98 5.80
CA GLY A 174 13.29 20.58 5.91
C GLY A 174 12.85 20.95 7.32
N TRP A 175 13.55 20.47 8.37
CA TRP A 175 13.10 20.64 9.75
C TRP A 175 12.95 22.11 10.20
N PRO A 176 13.87 23.05 9.88
CA PRO A 176 13.70 24.45 10.28
C PRO A 176 12.41 25.09 9.73
N LEU A 177 12.03 24.73 8.50
CA LEU A 177 10.78 25.18 7.88
C LEU A 177 9.58 24.60 8.61
N LEU A 178 9.58 23.28 8.84
CA LEU A 178 8.50 22.59 9.55
C LEU A 178 8.33 23.13 10.97
N ALA A 179 9.42 23.25 11.73
CA ALA A 179 9.38 23.79 13.09
C ALA A 179 8.81 25.21 13.13
N SER A 180 9.21 26.07 12.19
CA SER A 180 8.69 27.44 12.07
C SER A 180 7.18 27.44 11.80
N PHE A 181 6.73 26.63 10.82
CA PHE A 181 5.31 26.47 10.52
C PHE A 181 4.54 25.98 11.75
N LEU A 182 4.96 24.88 12.37
CA LEU A 182 4.25 24.24 13.48
C LEU A 182 4.11 25.15 14.70
N GLN A 183 5.12 25.99 14.99
CA GLN A 183 5.08 26.97 16.07
C GLN A 183 3.97 28.01 15.87
N HIS A 184 3.72 28.42 14.62
CA HIS A 184 2.72 29.44 14.27
C HIS A 184 1.38 28.84 13.82
N ALA A 185 1.33 27.54 13.55
CA ALA A 185 0.14 26.85 13.08
C ALA A 185 -1.00 26.95 14.10
N THR A 186 -2.22 27.17 13.60
CA THR A 186 -3.44 27.18 14.41
C THR A 186 -3.75 25.77 14.94
N PRO A 187 -4.58 25.63 15.98
CA PRO A 187 -5.04 24.31 16.42
C PRO A 187 -5.69 23.50 15.29
N GLN A 188 -6.45 24.14 14.42
CA GLN A 188 -7.07 23.51 13.25
C GLN A 188 -6.03 22.99 12.26
N GLN A 189 -5.01 23.79 11.91
CA GLN A 189 -3.94 23.34 11.00
C GLN A 189 -3.14 22.17 11.57
N ARG A 190 -2.83 22.20 12.87
CA ARG A 190 -2.18 21.06 13.54
C ARG A 190 -3.06 19.83 13.55
N HIS A 191 -4.38 19.99 13.69
CA HIS A 191 -5.33 18.89 13.63
C HIS A 191 -5.46 18.29 12.22
N GLN A 192 -5.48 19.13 11.17
CA GLN A 192 -5.43 18.67 9.78
C GLN A 192 -4.17 17.86 9.50
N LEU A 193 -3.00 18.32 9.97
CA LEU A 193 -1.76 17.55 9.85
C LEU A 193 -1.89 16.17 10.51
N MET A 194 -2.46 16.09 11.71
CA MET A 194 -2.62 14.81 12.43
C MET A 194 -3.65 13.87 11.77
N LEU A 195 -4.61 14.42 11.02
CA LEU A 195 -5.62 13.66 10.27
C LEU A 195 -5.08 13.14 8.93
N PHE A 196 -4.27 13.92 8.23
CA PHE A 196 -4.03 13.69 6.79
C PHE A 196 -2.55 13.58 6.40
N ALA A 197 -1.61 13.80 7.33
CA ALA A 197 -0.18 13.73 7.03
C ALA A 197 0.22 12.39 6.42
N ASP A 198 1.13 12.47 5.45
CA ASP A 198 2.01 11.36 5.12
C ASP A 198 2.95 11.14 6.31
N THR A 199 2.70 10.05 7.02
CA THR A 199 3.38 9.68 8.27
C THR A 199 4.87 9.37 8.09
N HIS A 200 5.29 8.92 6.91
CA HIS A 200 6.69 8.60 6.66
C HIS A 200 7.50 9.90 6.48
N THR A 201 7.00 10.80 5.63
CA THR A 201 7.68 12.05 5.28
C THR A 201 7.60 13.12 6.37
N LEU A 202 6.62 13.03 7.28
CA LEU A 202 6.37 13.99 8.36
C LEU A 202 6.51 13.39 9.76
N SER A 203 7.18 12.24 9.89
CA SER A 203 7.39 11.54 11.16
C SER A 203 7.92 12.44 12.29
N ASP A 204 8.90 13.31 11.99
CA ASP A 204 9.48 14.23 12.97
C ASP A 204 8.48 15.32 13.42
N ALA A 205 7.70 15.87 12.48
CA ALA A 205 6.68 16.88 12.77
C ALA A 205 5.56 16.31 13.64
N LEU A 206 5.09 15.11 13.32
CA LEU A 206 4.04 14.42 14.08
C LEU A 206 4.51 14.09 15.51
N GLN A 207 5.72 13.57 15.66
CA GLN A 207 6.30 13.28 16.98
C GLN A 207 6.52 14.56 17.80
N TRP A 208 7.02 15.63 17.18
CA TRP A 208 7.17 16.92 17.87
C TRP A 208 5.83 17.46 18.37
N LEU A 209 4.76 17.37 17.57
CA LEU A 209 3.41 17.77 17.97
C LEU A 209 2.89 16.97 19.16
N LEU A 210 3.10 15.65 19.17
CA LEU A 210 2.67 14.77 20.26
C LEU A 210 3.29 15.14 21.61
N GLU A 211 4.44 15.80 21.61
CA GLU A 211 5.09 16.30 22.82
C GLU A 211 4.56 17.66 23.31
N GLN A 212 3.84 18.40 22.46
CA GLN A 212 3.35 19.73 22.80
C GLN A 212 2.13 19.65 23.73
N PRO A 213 2.15 20.27 24.92
CA PRO A 213 0.97 20.35 25.80
C PRO A 213 -0.21 21.11 25.17
N SER A 214 0.08 21.98 24.19
CA SER A 214 -0.93 22.76 23.48
C SER A 214 -1.65 21.98 22.37
N LEU A 215 -1.18 20.77 22.03
CA LEU A 215 -1.85 19.92 21.05
C LEU A 215 -3.24 19.54 21.56
N ALA A 216 -4.24 19.58 20.69
CA ALA A 216 -5.60 19.18 21.04
C ALA A 216 -5.68 17.67 21.28
N ALA A 217 -6.42 17.24 22.29
CA ALA A 217 -6.64 15.83 22.59
C ALA A 217 -7.27 15.07 21.40
N SER A 218 -8.14 15.73 20.63
CA SER A 218 -8.74 15.21 19.40
C SER A 218 -7.71 15.01 18.29
N SER A 219 -6.67 15.84 18.20
CA SER A 219 -5.58 15.65 17.22
C SER A 219 -4.70 14.46 17.57
N ALA A 220 -4.38 14.26 18.86
CA ALA A 220 -3.66 13.08 19.29
C ALA A 220 -4.46 11.79 19.03
N LEU A 221 -5.78 11.83 19.26
CA LEU A 221 -6.68 10.72 18.99
C LEU A 221 -6.79 10.43 17.48
N ALA A 222 -6.81 11.46 16.63
CA ALA A 222 -6.78 11.29 15.18
C ALA A 222 -5.53 10.52 14.71
N LEU A 223 -4.34 10.98 15.13
CA LEU A 223 -3.10 10.30 14.77
C LEU A 223 -3.03 8.87 15.34
N TYR A 224 -3.53 8.64 16.55
CA TYR A 224 -3.60 7.30 17.15
C TYR A 224 -4.29 6.28 16.23
N TRP A 225 -5.42 6.65 15.65
CA TRP A 225 -6.15 5.79 14.72
C TRP A 225 -5.49 5.69 13.35
N ASN A 226 -4.90 6.78 12.84
CA ASN A 226 -4.16 6.77 11.58
C ASN A 226 -2.87 5.94 11.62
N LEU A 227 -2.26 5.78 12.80
CA LEU A 227 -1.09 4.92 13.02
C LEU A 227 -1.43 3.44 13.20
N GLY A 228 -2.69 3.04 13.01
CA GLY A 228 -3.08 1.63 13.11
C GLY A 228 -3.18 1.12 14.54
N ALA A 229 -3.79 1.89 15.45
CA ALA A 229 -4.07 1.43 16.81
C ALA A 229 -4.76 0.05 16.84
N ALA A 230 -5.72 -0.18 15.95
CA ALA A 230 -6.43 -1.46 15.82
C ALA A 230 -5.51 -2.66 15.50
N TRP A 231 -4.29 -2.42 15.02
CA TRP A 231 -3.30 -3.43 14.65
C TRP A 231 -2.25 -3.65 15.73
N TYR A 232 -1.65 -2.57 16.23
CA TYR A 232 -0.49 -2.68 17.13
C TYR A 232 -0.88 -2.77 18.61
N VAL A 233 -2.03 -2.20 18.99
CA VAL A 233 -2.48 -2.23 20.39
C VAL A 233 -2.82 -3.63 20.88
N PRO A 234 -3.41 -4.53 20.08
CA PRO A 234 -3.74 -5.88 20.51
C PRO A 234 -2.58 -6.77 20.98
N PHE A 235 -1.33 -6.40 20.69
CA PHE A 235 -0.16 -7.09 21.24
C PHE A 235 -0.06 -6.90 22.76
N ALA A 236 0.37 -7.95 23.47
CA ALA A 236 0.48 -7.94 24.93
C ALA A 236 1.51 -6.90 25.39
N THR A 237 2.67 -6.88 24.75
CA THR A 237 3.74 -5.91 25.00
C THR A 237 4.23 -5.29 23.68
N VAL A 238 4.97 -4.18 23.78
CA VAL A 238 5.61 -3.56 22.61
C VAL A 238 6.68 -4.48 22.02
N ASP A 239 7.35 -5.30 22.83
CA ASP A 239 8.39 -6.22 22.35
C ASP A 239 7.83 -7.37 21.50
N ASP A 240 6.55 -7.69 21.68
CA ASP A 240 5.83 -8.67 20.86
C ASP A 240 5.48 -8.12 19.47
N VAL A 241 5.56 -6.80 19.28
CA VAL A 241 5.33 -6.16 17.98
C VAL A 241 6.54 -6.41 17.07
N PRO A 242 6.30 -6.66 15.77
CA PRO A 242 7.31 -6.58 14.70
C PRO A 242 8.38 -5.50 14.94
N ALA A 243 9.66 -5.86 14.80
CA ALA A 243 10.77 -4.97 15.15
C ALA A 243 10.71 -3.61 14.44
N SER A 244 10.31 -3.60 13.17
CA SER A 244 10.10 -2.39 12.35
C SER A 244 8.97 -1.48 12.84
N HIS A 245 8.01 -2.00 13.63
CA HIS A 245 6.82 -1.28 14.09
C HIS A 245 6.80 -1.01 15.60
N ARG A 246 7.80 -1.49 16.35
CA ARG A 246 7.88 -1.29 17.81
C ARG A 246 7.88 0.18 18.20
N HIS A 247 8.51 1.03 17.40
CA HIS A 247 8.51 2.48 17.65
C HIS A 247 7.09 3.05 17.59
N THR A 248 6.36 2.79 16.50
CA THR A 248 4.94 3.18 16.38
C THR A 248 4.10 2.64 17.54
N ALA A 249 4.27 1.38 17.91
CA ALA A 249 3.55 0.79 19.04
C ALA A 249 3.86 1.48 20.37
N ALA A 250 5.11 1.88 20.61
CA ALA A 250 5.50 2.66 21.77
C ALA A 250 4.85 4.06 21.76
N VAL A 251 4.81 4.73 20.59
CA VAL A 251 4.13 6.02 20.43
C VAL A 251 2.64 5.90 20.74
N LEU A 252 1.96 4.87 20.24
CA LEU A 252 0.54 4.61 20.54
C LEU A 252 0.30 4.44 22.05
N ARG A 253 1.18 3.73 22.76
CA ARG A 253 1.12 3.60 24.23
C ARG A 253 1.32 4.96 24.93
N GLY A 254 2.23 5.78 24.42
CA GLY A 254 2.47 7.14 24.91
C GLY A 254 1.23 8.03 24.76
N ILE A 255 0.57 7.98 23.60
CA ILE A 255 -0.69 8.69 23.35
C ILE A 255 -1.77 8.24 24.35
N GLU A 256 -1.93 6.93 24.56
CA GLU A 256 -2.90 6.38 25.52
C GLU A 256 -2.68 6.91 26.93
N GLN A 257 -1.43 6.87 27.40
CA GLN A 257 -1.05 7.34 28.73
C GLN A 257 -1.28 8.83 28.90
N ARG A 258 -0.87 9.64 27.90
CA ARG A 258 -0.96 11.09 27.98
C ARG A 258 -2.40 11.58 27.89
N LEU A 259 -3.23 10.94 27.07
CA LEU A 259 -4.67 11.18 27.03
C LEU A 259 -5.34 10.83 28.36
N ALA A 260 -5.02 9.69 28.96
CA ALA A 260 -5.55 9.30 30.26
C ALA A 260 -5.13 10.26 31.38
N GLY A 261 -3.93 10.82 31.29
CA GLY A 261 -3.41 11.83 32.21
C GLY A 261 -3.89 13.27 31.95
N GLY A 262 -4.70 13.52 30.92
CA GLY A 262 -5.12 14.88 30.54
C GLY A 262 -3.98 15.77 30.04
N GLY A 263 -2.93 15.18 29.46
CA GLY A 263 -1.71 15.88 29.03
C GLY A 263 -1.81 16.61 27.69
N TYR A 264 -3.02 16.75 27.13
CA TYR A 264 -3.34 17.45 25.90
C TYR A 264 -4.44 18.49 26.15
N ALA A 265 -4.39 19.59 25.41
CA ALA A 265 -5.35 20.68 25.54
C ALA A 265 -6.71 20.33 24.97
N ASP A 266 -7.75 21.02 25.46
CA ASP A 266 -9.01 21.16 24.75
C ASP A 266 -8.93 22.45 23.91
N GLN A 267 -9.09 22.30 22.60
CA GLN A 267 -9.04 23.40 21.62
C GLN A 267 -10.39 23.54 20.89
N GLY A 268 -11.47 22.94 21.41
CA GLY A 268 -12.79 22.96 20.78
C GLY A 268 -12.89 22.15 19.49
N LEU A 269 -11.91 21.27 19.23
CA LEU A 269 -11.87 20.40 18.05
C LEU A 269 -12.45 19.04 18.41
N GLY A 270 -13.32 18.52 17.54
CA GLY A 270 -13.94 17.21 17.70
C GLY A 270 -13.12 16.10 17.06
N PHE A 271 -13.46 14.86 17.39
CA PHE A 271 -13.03 13.67 16.65
C PHE A 271 -14.07 12.56 16.80
N ASP A 272 -14.47 11.95 15.69
CA ASP A 272 -15.41 10.84 15.67
C ASP A 272 -14.97 9.82 14.62
N LEU A 273 -14.87 8.54 15.00
CA LEU A 273 -14.39 7.47 14.10
C LEU A 273 -15.26 7.31 12.85
N ALA A 274 -16.58 7.47 12.96
CA ALA A 274 -17.50 7.31 11.84
C ALA A 274 -17.46 8.51 10.89
N GLN A 275 -17.20 9.72 11.41
CA GLN A 275 -17.14 10.94 10.61
C GLN A 275 -15.76 11.19 10.00
N ASN A 276 -14.69 10.99 10.77
CA ASN A 276 -13.31 11.26 10.32
C ASN A 276 -12.72 10.14 9.47
N ARG A 277 -13.30 8.93 9.52
CA ARG A 277 -12.89 7.76 8.70
C ARG A 277 -11.37 7.56 8.66
N PRO A 278 -10.70 7.40 9.83
CA PRO A 278 -9.25 7.24 9.86
C PRO A 278 -8.81 6.01 9.07
N ARG A 279 -7.56 6.01 8.59
CA ARG A 279 -7.06 5.04 7.60
C ARG A 279 -7.09 3.57 8.05
N PHE A 280 -6.99 3.29 9.36
CA PHE A 280 -6.92 1.93 9.89
C PHE A 280 -7.87 1.70 11.09
N PRO A 281 -9.20 1.76 10.89
CA PRO A 281 -10.16 1.60 11.97
C PRO A 281 -10.43 0.10 12.27
N ALA A 282 -10.14 -0.77 11.31
CA ALA A 282 -10.38 -2.21 11.39
C ALA A 282 -9.23 -2.96 12.07
N ARG A 283 -9.59 -3.98 12.82
CA ARG A 283 -8.65 -4.89 13.47
C ARG A 283 -7.92 -5.72 12.43
N TRP A 284 -6.70 -6.12 12.76
CA TRP A 284 -5.98 -7.16 12.02
C TRP A 284 -6.78 -8.47 12.02
N PRO A 285 -7.31 -8.93 10.87
CA PRO A 285 -8.09 -10.17 10.81
C PRO A 285 -7.25 -11.38 11.21
N GLY A 286 -7.84 -12.32 11.96
CA GLY A 286 -7.20 -13.59 12.30
C GLY A 286 -6.16 -13.54 13.42
N ARG A 287 -5.82 -12.37 13.99
CA ARG A 287 -4.93 -12.27 15.15
C ARG A 287 -5.68 -12.27 16.49
N PRO A 288 -5.15 -12.96 17.52
CA PRO A 288 -5.72 -12.91 18.86
C PRO A 288 -5.54 -11.52 19.48
N VAL A 289 -6.57 -11.05 20.18
CA VAL A 289 -6.51 -9.80 20.95
C VAL A 289 -5.97 -10.11 22.34
N LEU A 290 -4.69 -9.85 22.56
CA LEU A 290 -4.03 -10.09 23.86
C LEU A 290 -4.14 -8.88 24.79
N ARG A 291 -4.37 -7.68 24.23
CA ARG A 291 -4.67 -6.46 24.97
C ARG A 291 -5.82 -5.69 24.30
N ALA A 292 -6.78 -5.23 25.09
CA ALA A 292 -7.82 -4.35 24.58
C ALA A 292 -7.31 -2.93 24.32
N ILE A 293 -7.84 -2.26 23.30
CA ILE A 293 -7.76 -0.80 23.17
C ILE A 293 -8.56 -0.18 24.32
N PRO A 294 -8.03 0.82 25.05
CA PRO A 294 -8.75 1.47 26.13
C PRO A 294 -10.10 2.05 25.65
N GLU A 295 -11.16 1.88 26.45
CA GLU A 295 -12.52 2.30 26.10
C GLU A 295 -12.59 3.77 25.69
N ALA A 296 -11.87 4.65 26.39
CA ALA A 296 -11.81 6.08 26.10
C ALA A 296 -11.28 6.43 24.70
N MET A 297 -10.54 5.54 24.03
CA MET A 297 -10.05 5.79 22.66
C MET A 297 -11.14 5.57 21.60
N TRP A 298 -12.19 4.83 21.94
CA TRP A 298 -13.33 4.57 21.06
C TRP A 298 -14.40 5.65 21.14
N LEU A 299 -14.39 6.45 22.21
CA LEU A 299 -15.42 7.44 22.44
C LEU A 299 -15.19 8.67 21.56
N PRO A 300 -16.26 9.21 20.93
CA PRO A 300 -16.15 10.47 20.21
C PRO A 300 -15.77 11.59 21.18
N ARG A 301 -15.08 12.59 20.64
CA ARG A 301 -14.81 13.85 21.33
C ARG A 301 -15.64 14.95 20.71
N ASP A 302 -16.39 15.63 21.57
CA ASP A 302 -17.19 16.80 21.20
C ASP A 302 -16.29 17.94 20.70
N GLY A 303 -16.81 18.71 19.75
CA GLY A 303 -16.12 19.87 19.18
C GLY A 303 -16.37 20.00 17.69
N GLN A 304 -15.69 20.95 17.06
CA GLN A 304 -15.75 21.13 15.62
C GLN A 304 -15.03 19.98 14.91
N ILE A 305 -15.76 19.17 14.16
CA ILE A 305 -15.18 18.16 13.26
C ILE A 305 -14.57 18.90 12.06
N VAL A 306 -13.27 18.77 11.90
CA VAL A 306 -12.56 19.33 10.75
C VAL A 306 -12.73 18.38 9.58
N GLN A 307 -13.33 18.89 8.51
CA GLN A 307 -13.45 18.19 7.24
C GLN A 307 -12.18 18.40 6.40
N GLU A 308 -11.94 17.49 5.47
CA GLU A 308 -11.03 17.75 4.36
C GLU A 308 -11.54 18.98 3.62
N SER A 309 -10.66 19.96 3.38
CA SER A 309 -11.05 21.27 2.86
C SER A 309 -10.58 21.41 1.43
N ASP A 310 -11.53 21.46 0.48
CA ASP A 310 -11.26 21.75 -0.93
C ASP A 310 -10.61 23.14 -1.16
N GLU A 311 -10.69 24.04 -0.17
CA GLU A 311 -10.12 25.40 -0.24
C GLU A 311 -8.64 25.48 0.18
N VAL A 312 -8.07 24.41 0.75
CA VAL A 312 -6.67 24.40 1.17
C VAL A 312 -6.04 23.10 0.72
N ASP A 313 -5.34 23.12 -0.42
CA ASP A 313 -4.64 21.97 -0.98
C ASP A 313 -3.53 21.52 -0.02
N PHE A 314 -3.87 20.62 0.90
CA PHE A 314 -2.95 20.03 1.85
C PHE A 314 -2.23 18.85 1.18
N ILE A 315 -1.23 19.14 0.35
CA ILE A 315 -0.41 18.08 -0.27
C ILE A 315 0.38 17.38 0.83
N SER A 316 0.16 16.08 0.98
CA SER A 316 0.78 15.26 2.04
C SER A 316 0.49 15.77 3.48
N GLY A 317 -0.60 16.50 3.69
CA GLY A 317 -0.99 17.03 5.00
C GLY A 317 -0.33 18.35 5.42
N LEU A 318 0.32 19.08 4.51
CA LEU A 318 0.82 20.44 4.74
C LEU A 318 0.17 21.44 3.78
N PRO A 319 -0.02 22.71 4.16
CA PRO A 319 -0.42 23.74 3.19
C PRO A 319 0.51 23.72 1.97
N GLU A 320 -0.04 23.84 0.76
CA GLU A 320 0.69 23.74 -0.50
C GLU A 320 2.00 24.56 -0.52
N GLU A 321 1.97 25.80 -0.04
CA GLU A 321 3.17 26.66 0.03
C GLU A 321 4.28 26.04 0.90
N VAL A 322 3.89 25.44 2.03
CA VAL A 322 4.83 24.76 2.95
C VAL A 322 5.31 23.46 2.33
N ALA A 323 4.42 22.69 1.69
CA ALA A 323 4.79 21.45 0.99
C ALA A 323 5.78 21.72 -0.16
N GLY A 324 5.55 22.75 -0.96
CA GLY A 324 6.43 23.15 -2.06
C GLY A 324 7.80 23.64 -1.57
N ALA A 325 7.83 24.45 -0.52
CA ALA A 325 9.09 24.88 0.11
C ALA A 325 9.84 23.71 0.76
N LEU A 326 9.11 22.75 1.34
CA LEU A 326 9.70 21.54 1.94
C LEU A 326 10.33 20.64 0.86
N ALA A 327 9.66 20.45 -0.27
CA ALA A 327 10.20 19.70 -1.40
C ALA A 327 11.50 20.33 -1.91
N GLN A 328 11.52 21.65 -2.11
CA GLN A 328 12.74 22.38 -2.52
C GLN A 328 13.89 22.26 -1.51
N ALA A 329 13.58 22.27 -0.21
CA ALA A 329 14.60 22.15 0.82
C ALA A 329 15.20 20.73 0.90
N ARG A 330 14.43 19.71 0.55
CA ARG A 330 14.84 18.29 0.60
C ARG A 330 15.52 17.80 -0.69
N GLY A 331 15.34 18.50 -1.81
CA GLY A 331 16.00 18.21 -3.09
C GLY A 331 15.13 17.35 -4.00
#